data_AF-A0A1Y0L1T9-F1
#
_entry.id   AF-A0A1Y0L1T9-F1
#
_cell.length_a   1.000
_cell.length_b   1.000
_cell.length_c   1.000
_cell.angle_alpha   90.00
_cell.angle_beta   90.00
_cell.angle_gamma   90.00
#
_symmetry.space_group_name_H-M   'P 1'
#
loop_
_entity.id
_entity.type
_entity.pdbx_description
1 polymer ?
#
loop_
_entity_poly.entity_id
_entity_poly.type
_entity_poly.pdbx_seq_one_letter_code
_entity_poly.pdbx_strand_id
1 'polypeptide(L)'
;MAEKVYQLNSEQIGVVKFDTPWFLVHFEIEEEPEPFQMFFPTIELGIKHFAPHFIERVIEPWLKLGPEGEAKIARLREYVLTTWWNPGVETMREAMYKQYGFAEFKEKSGKDLINDGYDFLAVTIGHIVLRHNKMHFYFEGLHVSARVVDSFLAVNFWDKVKKEIYSSST
;
A
#
# COMPACT_ATOMS: atom_id res chain seq x y z
N MET A 1 -21.79 14.42 -22.04
CA MET A 1 -21.00 13.73 -23.09
C MET A 1 -21.22 12.24 -22.88
N ALA A 2 -21.53 11.48 -23.94
CA ALA A 2 -21.72 10.04 -23.82
C ALA A 2 -20.38 9.36 -23.46
N GLU A 3 -20.42 8.45 -22.49
CA GLU A 3 -19.28 7.67 -22.04
C GLU A 3 -18.76 6.81 -23.21
N LYS A 4 -17.53 7.08 -23.66
CA LYS A 4 -16.91 6.28 -24.73
C LYS A 4 -16.40 4.97 -24.13
N VAL A 5 -17.15 3.90 -24.37
CA VAL A 5 -16.69 2.53 -24.07
C VAL A 5 -15.71 2.08 -25.15
N TYR A 6 -14.44 1.87 -24.77
CA TYR A 6 -13.43 1.32 -25.66
C TYR A 6 -13.37 -0.20 -25.50
N GLN A 7 -13.72 -0.95 -26.55
CA GLN A 7 -13.47 -2.40 -26.59
C GLN A 7 -11.99 -2.65 -26.84
N LEU A 8 -11.34 -3.34 -25.89
CA LEU A 8 -9.96 -3.82 -26.01
C LEU A 8 -9.97 -5.20 -26.67
N ASN A 9 -9.15 -5.40 -27.70
CA ASN A 9 -8.88 -6.71 -28.26
C ASN A 9 -7.55 -7.28 -27.73
N SER A 10 -7.32 -8.59 -27.91
CA SER A 10 -6.15 -9.30 -27.38
C SER A 10 -4.81 -8.75 -27.88
N GLU A 11 -4.78 -8.10 -29.04
CA GLU A 11 -3.56 -7.49 -29.61
C GLU A 11 -3.16 -6.20 -28.89
N GLN A 12 -4.07 -5.59 -28.11
CA GLN A 12 -3.83 -4.38 -27.33
C GLN A 12 -3.31 -4.67 -25.92
N ILE A 13 -3.26 -5.95 -25.52
CA ILE A 13 -2.81 -6.39 -24.21
C ILE A 13 -1.38 -6.92 -24.35
N GLY A 14 -0.42 -6.15 -23.85
CA GLY A 14 0.98 -6.55 -23.75
C GLY A 14 1.31 -7.08 -22.35
N VAL A 15 2.34 -7.93 -22.26
CA VAL A 15 2.96 -8.29 -20.99
C VAL A 15 4.23 -7.46 -20.84
N VAL A 16 4.29 -6.61 -19.83
CA VAL A 16 5.54 -5.95 -19.43
C VAL A 16 6.21 -6.86 -18.41
N LYS A 17 7.43 -7.29 -18.70
CA LYS A 17 8.27 -8.06 -17.79
C LYS A 17 9.34 -7.16 -17.19
N PHE A 18 9.66 -7.38 -15.94
CA PHE A 18 10.72 -6.66 -15.24
C PHE A 18 11.99 -7.52 -15.17
N ASP A 19 13.16 -6.87 -15.26
CA ASP A 19 14.46 -7.55 -15.14
C ASP A 19 14.66 -8.17 -13.75
N THR A 20 14.03 -7.58 -12.73
CA THR A 20 13.98 -8.09 -11.35
C THR A 20 12.55 -8.02 -10.83
N PRO A 21 12.12 -8.85 -9.87
CA PRO A 21 10.78 -8.75 -9.29
C PRO A 21 10.55 -7.40 -8.60
N TRP A 22 9.44 -6.74 -8.94
CA TRP A 22 8.99 -5.50 -8.32
C TRP A 22 8.06 -5.79 -7.16
N PHE A 23 8.02 -4.87 -6.21
CA PHE A 23 7.13 -4.90 -5.06
C PHE A 23 5.94 -3.97 -5.29
N LEU A 24 4.76 -4.54 -5.30
CA LEU A 24 3.49 -3.84 -5.42
C LEU A 24 2.86 -3.68 -4.04
N VAL A 25 2.32 -2.50 -3.76
CA VAL A 25 1.42 -2.26 -2.63
C VAL A 25 0.11 -1.69 -3.15
N HIS A 26 -1.01 -2.17 -2.64
CA HIS A 26 -2.35 -1.75 -3.01
C HIS A 26 -3.13 -1.30 -1.78
N PHE A 27 -3.88 -0.21 -1.94
CA PHE A 27 -4.74 0.38 -0.93
C PHE A 27 -6.15 0.51 -1.50
N GLU A 28 -7.12 0.01 -0.75
CA GLU A 28 -8.53 0.29 -0.94
C GLU A 28 -9.03 0.90 0.38
N ILE A 29 -9.66 2.07 0.28
CA ILE A 29 -10.06 2.89 1.41
C ILE A 29 -11.49 3.33 1.12
N GLU A 30 -12.42 3.01 2.01
CA GLU A 30 -13.87 3.27 1.82
C GLU A 30 -14.17 4.74 1.48
N GLU A 31 -13.40 5.68 2.03
CA GLU A 31 -13.57 7.11 1.76
C GLU A 31 -12.97 7.58 0.43
N GLU A 32 -12.17 6.74 -0.24
CA GLU A 32 -11.55 7.07 -1.53
C GLU A 32 -12.31 6.40 -2.69
N PRO A 33 -12.59 7.14 -3.78
CA PRO A 33 -13.41 6.63 -4.88
C PRO A 33 -12.72 5.56 -5.71
N GLU A 34 -11.39 5.55 -5.75
CA GLU A 34 -10.60 4.61 -6.53
C GLU A 34 -9.47 4.01 -5.69
N PRO A 35 -9.24 2.69 -5.78
CA PRO A 35 -8.09 2.07 -5.15
C PRO A 35 -6.79 2.62 -5.72
N PHE A 36 -5.78 2.70 -4.86
CA PHE A 36 -4.46 3.19 -5.23
C PHE A 36 -3.43 2.06 -5.23
N GLN A 37 -2.47 2.11 -6.15
CA GLN A 37 -1.40 1.13 -6.27
C GLN A 37 -0.04 1.81 -6.39
N MET A 38 0.94 1.25 -5.69
CA MET A 38 2.33 1.67 -5.72
C MET A 38 3.22 0.55 -6.20
N PHE A 39 4.21 0.93 -7.00
CA PHE A 39 5.15 0.03 -7.62
C PHE A 39 6.56 0.43 -7.22
N PHE A 40 7.27 -0.47 -6.55
CA PHE A 40 8.65 -0.26 -6.12
C PHE A 40 9.56 -1.26 -6.83
N PRO A 41 10.70 -0.83 -7.39
CA PRO A 41 11.64 -1.74 -8.05
C PRO A 41 12.23 -2.81 -7.11
N THR A 42 12.20 -2.58 -5.80
CA THR A 42 12.69 -3.53 -4.79
C THR A 42 11.81 -3.51 -3.54
N ILE A 43 11.83 -4.61 -2.77
CA ILE A 43 11.17 -4.70 -1.45
C ILE A 43 11.73 -3.65 -0.49
N GLU A 44 13.03 -3.39 -0.51
CA GLU A 44 13.68 -2.42 0.38
C GLU A 44 13.14 -1.01 0.17
N LEU A 45 12.99 -0.58 -1.10
CA LEU A 45 12.38 0.70 -1.43
C LEU A 45 10.91 0.73 -0.98
N GLY A 46 10.18 -0.36 -1.18
CA GLY A 46 8.81 -0.50 -0.70
C GLY A 46 8.68 -0.28 0.80
N ILE A 47 9.54 -0.92 1.60
CA ILE A 47 9.53 -0.77 3.06
C ILE A 47 9.87 0.67 3.48
N LYS A 48 10.89 1.29 2.86
CA LYS A 48 11.31 2.66 3.19
C LYS A 48 10.25 3.71 2.88
N HIS A 49 9.47 3.51 1.81
CA HIS A 49 8.46 4.46 1.38
C HIS A 49 7.04 4.13 1.85
N PHE A 50 6.81 2.95 2.45
CA PHE A 50 5.48 2.54 2.90
C PHE A 50 4.87 3.54 3.90
N ALA A 51 5.62 3.94 4.93
CA ALA A 51 5.09 4.79 6.00
C ALA A 51 4.63 6.18 5.51
N PRO A 52 5.46 6.95 4.75
CA PRO A 52 5.01 8.22 4.18
C PRO A 52 3.73 8.10 3.37
N HIS A 53 3.60 7.06 2.52
CA HIS A 53 2.41 6.87 1.71
C HIS A 53 1.20 6.41 2.51
N PHE A 54 1.38 5.59 3.54
CA PHE A 54 0.30 5.22 4.45
C PHE A 54 -0.25 6.46 5.16
N ILE A 55 0.62 7.38 5.57
CA ILE A 55 0.21 8.62 6.23
C ILE A 55 -0.56 9.51 5.26
N GLU A 56 0.01 9.78 4.08
CA GLU A 56 -0.60 10.60 3.03
C GLU A 56 -1.96 10.06 2.58
N ARG A 57 -2.09 8.73 2.45
CA ARG A 57 -3.26 8.09 1.82
C ARG A 57 -4.31 7.60 2.80
N VAL A 58 -3.95 7.32 4.05
CA VAL A 58 -4.88 6.77 5.05
C VAL A 58 -5.08 7.75 6.19
N ILE A 59 -3.99 8.18 6.82
CA ILE A 59 -4.07 8.99 8.05
C ILE A 59 -4.56 10.40 7.75
N GLU A 60 -3.96 11.10 6.79
CA GLU A 60 -4.35 12.48 6.46
C GLU A 60 -5.81 12.59 5.98
N PRO A 61 -6.35 11.70 5.11
CA PRO A 61 -7.75 11.72 4.75
C PRO A 61 -8.67 11.48 5.95
N TRP A 62 -8.36 10.52 6.83
CA TRP A 62 -9.16 10.29 8.03
C TRP A 62 -9.12 11.48 8.97
N LEU A 63 -7.96 12.13 9.19
CA LEU A 63 -7.88 13.34 10.01
C LEU A 63 -8.76 14.49 9.48
N LYS A 64 -8.97 14.58 8.16
CA LYS A 64 -9.87 15.58 7.55
C LYS A 64 -11.37 15.34 7.88
N LEU A 65 -11.74 14.14 8.32
CA LEU A 65 -13.08 13.82 8.81
C LEU A 65 -13.35 14.35 10.23
N GLY A 66 -12.33 14.92 10.89
CA GLY A 66 -12.46 15.48 12.24
C GLY A 66 -12.61 14.37 13.31
N PRO A 67 -13.48 14.56 14.32
CA PRO A 67 -13.57 13.65 15.48
C PRO A 67 -13.85 12.18 15.12
N GLU A 68 -14.60 11.94 14.04
CA GLU A 68 -14.91 10.58 13.59
C GLU A 68 -13.65 9.86 13.07
N GLY A 69 -12.84 10.56 12.28
CA GLY A 69 -11.58 10.02 11.77
C GLY A 69 -10.53 9.82 12.85
N GLU A 70 -10.44 10.74 13.81
CA GLU A 70 -9.59 10.55 15.00
C GLU A 70 -9.99 9.30 15.79
N ALA A 71 -11.30 9.09 15.98
CA ALA A 71 -11.82 7.89 16.63
C ALA A 71 -11.51 6.62 15.80
N LYS A 72 -11.59 6.69 14.47
CA LYS A 72 -11.21 5.58 13.57
C LYS A 72 -9.73 5.22 13.69
N ILE A 73 -8.85 6.22 13.75
CA ILE A 73 -7.40 6.03 13.98
C ILE A 73 -7.14 5.41 15.36
N ALA A 74 -7.85 5.86 16.40
CA ALA A 74 -7.73 5.29 17.73
C ALA A 74 -8.13 3.80 17.75
N ARG A 75 -9.24 3.45 17.07
CA ARG A 75 -9.66 2.04 16.90
C ARG A 75 -8.65 1.24 16.08
N LEU A 76 -8.03 1.82 15.05
CA LEU A 76 -6.96 1.15 14.30
C LEU A 76 -5.78 0.82 15.22
N ARG A 77 -5.33 1.78 16.04
CA ARG A 77 -4.26 1.55 17.02
C ARG A 77 -4.63 0.45 18.00
N GLU A 78 -5.84 0.50 18.56
CA GLU A 78 -6.34 -0.54 19.46
C GLU A 78 -6.39 -1.91 18.78
N TYR A 79 -6.90 -1.98 17.55
CA TYR A 79 -6.96 -3.21 16.76
C TYR A 79 -5.57 -3.81 16.56
N VAL A 80 -4.59 -2.99 16.18
CA VAL A 80 -3.19 -3.42 16.02
C VAL A 80 -2.61 -3.91 17.36
N LEU A 81 -2.86 -3.19 18.46
CA LEU A 81 -2.34 -3.55 19.79
C LEU A 81 -3.00 -4.80 20.39
N THR A 82 -4.26 -5.08 20.05
CA THR A 82 -5.01 -6.20 20.62
C THR A 82 -4.89 -7.46 19.76
N THR A 83 -5.01 -7.31 18.44
CA THR A 83 -5.05 -8.44 17.50
C THR A 83 -3.65 -8.82 17.02
N TRP A 84 -2.78 -7.82 16.84
CA TRP A 84 -1.48 -7.99 16.19
C TRP A 84 -0.30 -7.73 17.13
N TRP A 85 -0.47 -7.88 18.44
CA TRP A 85 0.59 -7.61 19.41
C TRP A 85 1.87 -8.41 19.13
N ASN A 86 1.79 -9.74 19.25
CA ASN A 86 2.96 -10.61 19.09
C ASN A 86 3.34 -10.89 17.64
N PRO A 87 2.41 -11.10 16.68
CA PRO A 87 2.83 -11.27 15.29
C PRO A 87 3.12 -9.94 14.58
N GLY A 88 2.72 -8.79 15.10
CA GLY A 88 2.90 -7.50 14.41
C GLY A 88 3.81 -6.56 15.17
N VAL A 89 3.32 -6.05 16.30
CA VAL A 89 3.92 -4.95 17.05
C VAL A 89 5.29 -5.33 17.62
N GLU A 90 5.37 -6.42 18.39
CA GLU A 90 6.62 -6.83 19.03
C GLU A 90 7.64 -7.34 18.02
N THR A 91 7.23 -8.11 17.00
CA THR A 91 8.15 -8.55 15.96
C THR A 91 8.68 -7.40 15.11
N MET A 92 7.86 -6.38 14.83
CA MET A 92 8.33 -5.19 14.13
C MET A 92 9.27 -4.37 15.01
N ARG A 93 8.95 -4.19 16.29
CA ARG A 93 9.83 -3.54 17.26
C ARG A 93 11.20 -4.24 17.32
N GLU A 94 11.20 -5.57 17.38
CA GLU A 94 12.43 -6.37 17.33
C GLU A 94 13.20 -6.19 16.02
N ALA A 95 12.51 -6.19 14.89
CA ALA A 95 13.14 -5.97 13.60
C ALA A 95 13.82 -4.59 13.53
N MET A 96 13.20 -3.54 14.09
CA MET A 96 13.77 -2.18 14.10
C MET A 96 15.15 -2.13 14.74
N TYR A 97 15.36 -2.73 15.91
CA TYR A 97 16.67 -2.67 16.56
C TYR A 97 17.63 -3.80 16.15
N LYS A 98 17.14 -5.00 15.80
CA LYS A 98 18.00 -6.14 15.42
C LYS A 98 18.44 -6.11 13.96
N GLN A 99 17.56 -5.67 13.06
CA GLN A 99 17.79 -5.76 11.60
C GLN A 99 18.06 -4.38 11.00
N TYR A 100 17.31 -3.36 11.43
CA TYR A 100 17.39 -2.03 10.83
C TYR A 100 18.27 -1.03 11.61
N GLY A 101 18.80 -1.42 12.79
CA GLY A 101 19.81 -0.65 13.51
C GLY A 101 19.29 0.50 14.40
N PHE A 102 17.98 0.55 14.68
CA PHE A 102 17.37 1.58 15.54
C PHE A 102 17.38 1.14 17.01
N ALA A 103 18.53 1.31 17.67
CA ALA A 103 18.76 0.83 19.04
C ALA A 103 17.77 1.40 20.08
N GLU A 104 17.27 2.61 19.86
CA GLU A 104 16.31 3.32 20.72
C GLU A 104 14.95 2.60 20.83
N PHE A 105 14.63 1.71 19.90
CA PHE A 105 13.38 0.93 19.90
C PHE A 105 13.44 -0.25 20.88
N LYS A 106 14.64 -0.62 21.35
CA LYS A 106 14.83 -1.70 22.33
C LYS A 106 14.23 -1.35 23.69
N GLU A 107 14.37 -0.10 24.10
CA GLU A 107 13.99 0.39 25.43
C GLU A 107 12.56 0.95 25.48
N LYS A 108 11.92 1.15 24.32
CA LYS A 108 10.50 1.54 24.23
C LYS A 108 9.60 0.30 24.17
N SER A 109 8.41 0.38 24.76
CA SER A 109 7.40 -0.67 24.57
C SER A 109 6.75 -0.56 23.20
N GLY A 110 6.29 -1.67 22.62
CA GLY A 110 5.53 -1.65 21.37
C GLY A 110 4.28 -0.77 21.44
N LYS A 111 3.65 -0.70 22.62
CA LYS A 111 2.49 0.15 22.88
C LYS A 111 2.84 1.63 22.79
N ASP A 112 3.96 2.05 23.37
CA ASP A 112 4.39 3.44 23.32
C ASP A 112 4.70 3.84 21.87
N LEU A 113 5.41 2.98 21.14
CA LEU A 113 5.77 3.23 19.74
C LEU A 113 4.55 3.37 18.83
N ILE A 114 3.52 2.52 18.99
CA ILE A 114 2.27 2.65 18.23
C ILE A 114 1.56 3.97 18.54
N ASN A 115 1.73 4.50 19.76
CA ASN A 115 1.08 5.72 20.19
C ASN A 115 1.86 7.00 19.90
N ASP A 116 3.19 6.93 19.73
CA ASP A 116 4.16 8.03 19.54
C ASP A 116 4.03 8.75 18.18
N GLY A 117 3.18 8.26 17.28
CA GLY A 117 2.97 8.86 15.96
C GLY A 117 2.32 7.87 15.00
N TYR A 118 2.48 8.11 13.71
CA TYR A 118 1.91 7.25 12.67
C TYR A 118 2.94 6.39 11.94
N ASP A 119 4.23 6.77 11.99
CA ASP A 119 5.30 6.04 11.31
C ASP A 119 5.39 4.60 11.80
N PHE A 120 5.48 4.39 13.11
CA PHE A 120 5.60 3.04 13.66
C PHE A 120 4.34 2.20 13.42
N LEU A 121 3.16 2.83 13.51
CA LEU A 121 1.88 2.19 13.17
C LEU A 121 1.90 1.72 11.71
N ALA A 122 2.30 2.59 10.78
CA ALA A 122 2.35 2.28 9.37
C ALA A 122 3.35 1.15 9.06
N VAL A 123 4.60 1.23 9.53
CA VAL A 123 5.57 0.14 9.29
C VAL A 123 5.15 -1.17 9.95
N THR A 124 4.44 -1.13 11.07
CA THR A 124 3.87 -2.33 11.72
C THR A 124 2.79 -2.96 10.84
N ILE A 125 1.89 -2.17 10.26
CA ILE A 125 0.89 -2.67 9.30
C ILE A 125 1.59 -3.28 8.08
N GLY A 126 2.58 -2.59 7.50
CA GLY A 126 3.39 -3.14 6.41
C GLY A 126 4.07 -4.46 6.76
N HIS A 127 4.60 -4.57 7.99
CA HIS A 127 5.17 -5.81 8.51
C HIS A 127 4.15 -6.94 8.62
N ILE A 128 2.95 -6.65 9.16
CA ILE A 128 1.85 -7.62 9.27
C ILE A 128 1.46 -8.14 7.89
N VAL A 129 1.25 -7.24 6.93
CA VAL A 129 0.95 -7.58 5.53
C VAL A 129 2.00 -8.55 5.01
N LEU A 130 3.27 -8.15 5.06
CA LEU A 130 4.38 -8.89 4.44
C LEU A 130 4.69 -10.24 5.08
N ARG A 131 4.52 -10.36 6.40
CA ARG A 131 5.08 -11.49 7.15
C ARG A 131 4.03 -12.40 7.75
N HIS A 132 2.83 -11.89 8.05
CA HIS A 132 1.93 -12.58 8.97
C HIS A 132 0.50 -12.76 8.46
N ASN A 133 0.07 -11.96 7.49
CA ASN A 133 -1.31 -11.99 7.03
C ASN A 133 -1.46 -12.22 5.52
N LYS A 134 -0.65 -13.14 4.99
CA LYS A 134 -0.71 -13.62 3.59
C LYS A 134 -0.69 -12.48 2.56
N MET A 135 0.00 -11.39 2.86
CA MET A 135 0.08 -10.18 2.03
C MET A 135 -1.19 -9.32 1.99
N HIS A 136 -2.04 -9.40 3.02
CA HIS A 136 -3.24 -8.58 3.16
C HIS A 136 -3.36 -7.99 4.58
N PHE A 137 -4.10 -6.91 4.76
CA PHE A 137 -4.49 -6.34 6.05
C PHE A 137 -5.83 -5.65 5.89
N TYR A 138 -6.76 -5.89 6.81
CA TYR A 138 -8.13 -5.39 6.74
C TYR A 138 -8.50 -4.73 8.06
N PHE A 139 -9.10 -3.55 8.00
CA PHE A 139 -9.63 -2.84 9.15
C PHE A 139 -10.66 -1.79 8.72
N GLU A 140 -11.92 -1.87 9.16
CA GLU A 140 -12.96 -0.83 8.96
C GLU A 140 -12.88 -0.05 7.62
N GLY A 141 -13.07 -0.73 6.49
CA GLY A 141 -13.05 -0.08 5.17
C GLY A 141 -11.64 0.22 4.62
N LEU A 142 -10.58 -0.04 5.38
CA LEU A 142 -9.20 -0.09 4.90
C LEU A 142 -8.82 -1.52 4.53
N HIS A 143 -8.36 -1.70 3.29
CA HIS A 143 -7.65 -2.88 2.84
C HIS A 143 -6.28 -2.48 2.29
N VAL A 144 -5.23 -3.07 2.87
CA VAL A 144 -3.87 -2.99 2.34
C VAL A 144 -3.47 -4.36 1.85
N SER A 145 -2.90 -4.47 0.66
CA SER A 145 -2.25 -5.70 0.22
C SER A 145 -0.92 -5.43 -0.45
N ALA A 146 -0.07 -6.45 -0.48
CA ALA A 146 1.22 -6.38 -1.13
C ALA A 146 1.43 -7.57 -2.05
N ARG A 147 2.23 -7.43 -3.10
CA ARG A 147 2.63 -8.55 -3.97
C ARG A 147 4.03 -8.34 -4.49
N VAL A 148 4.72 -9.44 -4.79
CA VAL A 148 5.93 -9.42 -5.59
C VAL A 148 5.54 -9.86 -7.00
N VAL A 149 5.84 -9.04 -8.00
CA VAL A 149 5.44 -9.25 -9.40
C VAL A 149 6.68 -9.19 -10.30
N ASP A 150 6.81 -10.16 -11.20
CA ASP A 150 7.84 -10.18 -12.24
C ASP A 150 7.34 -9.62 -13.58
N SER A 151 6.03 -9.39 -13.67
CA SER A 151 5.35 -8.94 -14.87
C SER A 151 3.97 -8.37 -14.57
N PHE A 152 3.45 -7.54 -15.47
CA PHE A 152 2.07 -7.05 -15.45
C PHE A 152 1.49 -6.97 -16.86
N LEU A 153 0.16 -7.05 -16.94
CA LEU A 153 -0.57 -6.78 -18.17
C LEU A 153 -0.70 -5.28 -18.36
N ALA A 154 -0.22 -4.79 -19.50
CA ALA A 154 -0.32 -3.40 -19.89
C ALA A 154 -1.21 -3.28 -21.12
N VAL A 155 -2.09 -2.28 -21.13
CA VAL A 155 -2.91 -1.96 -22.30
C VAL A 155 -2.19 -0.89 -23.10
N ASN A 156 -1.79 -1.21 -24.33
CA ASN A 156 -1.22 -0.22 -25.24
C ASN A 156 -2.34 0.57 -25.93
N PHE A 157 -2.76 1.66 -25.29
CA PHE A 157 -3.80 2.52 -25.82
C PHE A 157 -3.28 3.45 -26.94
N TRP A 158 -2.04 3.91 -26.84
CA TRP A 158 -1.51 4.98 -27.70
C TRP A 158 -1.21 4.55 -29.13
N ASP A 159 -0.75 3.33 -29.34
CA ASP A 159 -0.46 2.86 -30.70
C ASP A 159 -1.72 2.67 -31.55
N LYS A 160 -2.87 2.36 -30.93
CA LYS A 160 -4.16 2.31 -31.62
C LYS A 160 -4.66 3.69 -32.01
N VAL A 161 -4.66 4.65 -31.07
CA VAL A 161 -5.06 6.03 -31.38
C VAL A 161 -4.22 6.62 -32.51
N LYS A 162 -2.90 6.39 -32.49
CA LYS A 162 -2.02 6.81 -33.59
C LYS A 162 -2.39 6.12 -34.90
N LYS A 163 -2.50 4.78 -34.93
CA LYS A 163 -2.88 4.03 -36.14
C LYS A 163 -4.23 4.46 -36.70
N GLU A 164 -5.23 4.67 -35.85
CA GLU A 164 -6.57 5.12 -36.25
C GLU A 164 -6.51 6.52 -36.89
N ILE A 165 -5.86 7.50 -36.23
CA ILE A 165 -5.68 8.86 -36.78
C ILE A 165 -5.00 8.82 -38.14
N TYR A 166 -3.92 8.05 -38.28
CA TYR A 166 -3.20 7.94 -39.55
C TYR A 166 -3.98 7.19 -40.63
N SER A 167 -4.81 6.20 -40.27
CA SER A 167 -5.66 5.48 -41.22
C SER A 167 -6.89 6.29 -41.69
N SER A 168 -7.38 7.22 -40.88
CA SER A 168 -8.49 8.12 -41.23
C SER A 168 -8.06 9.37 -42.02
N SER A 169 -6.74 9.53 -42.24
CA SER A 169 -6.14 10.65 -42.96
C SER A 169 -5.76 10.33 -44.42
N THR A 170 -6.21 9.17 -44.91
CA THR A 170 -6.09 8.67 -46.30
C THR A 170 -7.46 8.30 -46.83
#